data_AF-Q2GRB2-F1
#
_entry.id   AF-Q2GRB2-F1
#
_cell.length_a   1.000
_cell.length_b   1.000
_cell.length_c   1.000
_cell.angle_alpha   90.00
_cell.angle_beta   90.00
_cell.angle_gamma   90.00
#
_symmetry.space_group_name_H-M   'P 1'
#
loop_
_entity.id
_entity.type
_entity.pdbx_description
1 polymer ?
#
loop_
_entity_poly.entity_id
_entity_poly.type
_entity_poly.pdbx_seq_one_letter_code
_entity_poly.pdbx_strand_id
1 'polypeptide(L)'
;MHLSNIISFILGGLLAAPLALANPDLKPWLISHLSTFSPPDREGSSPWSVINITIVDPNGMISNPTICATKWTFEEPPYDKVNACSDIPGGQWSFAMLESDSANPSPTTDFKVRFELKKGGEVFEGTEGFKVGDNMSGLCSAGGVCSFGLKEENTPFPVVQAKIE
;
A
#
# COMPACT_ATOMS: atom_id res chain seq x y z
N MET A 1 0.71 4.22 -66.40
CA MET A 1 -0.24 4.96 -65.54
C MET A 1 0.15 4.70 -64.10
N HIS A 2 0.53 5.79 -63.42
CA HIS A 2 0.92 5.85 -62.01
C HIS A 2 -0.24 5.48 -61.09
N LEU A 3 0.06 4.92 -59.90
CA LEU A 3 -0.25 5.54 -58.60
C LEU A 3 0.36 4.68 -57.47
N SER A 4 1.39 5.24 -56.84
CA SER A 4 2.01 4.75 -55.60
C SER A 4 1.09 5.05 -54.42
N ASN A 5 0.92 4.07 -53.53
CA ASN A 5 0.22 4.23 -52.26
C ASN A 5 1.23 4.37 -51.12
N ILE A 6 1.21 5.52 -50.45
CA ILE A 6 2.04 5.84 -49.28
C ILE A 6 1.16 5.62 -48.04
N ILE A 7 1.53 4.68 -47.17
CA ILE A 7 0.86 4.49 -45.87
C ILE A 7 1.80 5.00 -44.77
N SER A 8 1.33 6.04 -44.08
CA SER A 8 1.95 6.69 -42.94
C SER A 8 2.17 5.74 -41.77
N PHE A 9 3.39 5.72 -41.22
CA PHE A 9 3.69 5.13 -39.93
C PHE A 9 3.35 6.12 -38.81
N ILE A 10 2.47 5.70 -37.89
CA ILE A 10 2.13 6.44 -36.67
C ILE A 10 3.25 6.23 -35.65
N LEU A 11 3.84 7.33 -35.20
CA LEU A 11 4.90 7.36 -34.18
C LEU A 11 4.26 7.15 -32.80
N GLY A 12 4.42 5.96 -32.22
CA GLY A 12 4.01 5.66 -30.85
C GLY A 12 4.99 6.27 -29.86
N GLY A 13 4.56 7.26 -29.08
CA GLY A 13 5.34 7.83 -27.98
C GLY A 13 5.40 6.87 -26.80
N LEU A 14 6.59 6.37 -26.48
CA LEU A 14 6.87 5.74 -25.18
C LEU A 14 6.82 6.83 -24.11
N LEU A 15 5.83 6.77 -23.21
CA LEU A 15 5.89 7.46 -21.92
C LEU A 15 6.85 6.69 -21.02
N ALA A 16 8.09 7.17 -20.90
CA ALA A 16 9.02 6.68 -19.91
C ALA A 16 8.55 7.17 -18.53
N ALA A 17 8.09 6.25 -17.68
CA ALA A 17 7.84 6.56 -16.28
C ALA A 17 9.17 6.96 -15.60
N PRO A 18 9.22 8.04 -14.82
CA PRO A 18 10.42 8.40 -14.09
C PRO A 18 10.74 7.31 -13.06
N LEU A 19 11.94 6.72 -13.18
CA LEU A 19 12.50 5.84 -12.16
C LEU A 19 12.99 6.72 -11.01
N ALA A 20 12.25 6.76 -9.90
CA ALA A 20 12.74 7.36 -8.67
C ALA A 20 14.04 6.64 -8.25
N LEU A 21 15.15 7.37 -8.22
CA LEU A 21 16.45 6.83 -7.80
C LEU A 21 16.39 6.57 -6.28
N ALA A 22 16.48 5.31 -5.88
CA ALA A 22 16.65 4.95 -4.48
C ALA A 22 17.94 5.61 -3.94
N ASN A 23 17.83 6.37 -2.86
CA ASN A 23 18.98 6.99 -2.22
C ASN A 23 19.66 5.93 -1.33
N PRO A 24 20.93 5.54 -1.59
CA PRO A 24 21.58 4.44 -0.90
C PRO A 24 21.74 4.64 0.62
N ASP A 25 21.58 5.87 1.11
CA ASP A 25 21.72 6.19 2.54
C ASP A 25 20.43 6.02 3.35
N LEU A 26 19.27 5.84 2.72
CA LEU A 26 17.99 5.70 3.42
C LEU A 26 17.79 4.25 3.89
N LYS A 27 17.65 4.06 5.21
CA LYS A 27 17.21 2.79 5.78
C LYS A 27 15.72 2.56 5.42
N PRO A 28 15.32 1.32 5.12
CA PRO A 28 13.91 0.99 4.90
C PRO A 28 13.05 1.37 6.10
N TRP A 29 11.81 1.81 5.86
CA TRP A 29 10.82 1.90 6.93
C TRP A 29 10.43 0.51 7.40
N LEU A 30 9.94 0.41 8.62
CA LEU A 30 9.64 -0.88 9.25
C LEU A 30 8.18 -0.95 9.67
N ILE A 31 7.43 -1.89 9.09
CA ILE A 31 6.07 -2.21 9.52
C ILE A 31 6.17 -3.25 10.63
N SER A 32 5.82 -2.86 11.86
CA SER A 32 5.79 -3.75 13.02
C SER A 32 4.44 -4.42 13.22
N HIS A 33 3.39 -3.92 12.57
CA HIS A 33 2.06 -4.51 12.58
C HIS A 33 1.33 -4.18 11.28
N LEU A 34 0.68 -5.18 10.69
CA LEU A 34 -0.32 -4.99 9.65
C LEU A 34 -1.39 -6.06 9.83
N SER A 35 -2.66 -5.63 9.87
CA SER A 35 -3.81 -6.54 9.92
C SER A 35 -4.96 -6.02 9.06
N THR A 36 -5.70 -6.95 8.48
CA THR A 36 -6.97 -6.72 7.81
C THR A 36 -8.06 -7.54 8.49
N PHE A 37 -9.26 -6.97 8.53
CA PHE A 37 -10.44 -7.63 9.04
C PHE A 37 -11.60 -7.39 8.09
N SER A 38 -12.36 -8.45 7.82
CA SER A 38 -13.60 -8.39 7.05
C SER A 38 -14.73 -9.07 7.82
N PRO A 39 -15.83 -8.37 8.10
CA PRO A 39 -17.02 -8.96 8.70
C PRO A 39 -17.75 -9.86 7.69
N PRO A 40 -18.73 -10.66 8.11
CA PRO A 40 -19.50 -11.46 7.18
C PRO A 40 -20.53 -10.60 6.46
N ASP A 41 -20.76 -10.91 5.18
CA ASP A 41 -21.76 -10.25 4.35
C ASP A 41 -23.16 -10.82 4.64
N ARG A 42 -23.75 -10.42 5.77
CA ARG A 42 -25.11 -10.78 6.16
C ARG A 42 -25.76 -9.69 7.01
N GLU A 43 -27.08 -9.60 6.91
CA GLU A 43 -27.90 -8.66 7.67
C GLU A 43 -27.57 -8.69 9.19
N GLY A 44 -27.50 -7.52 9.80
CA GLY A 44 -27.14 -7.34 11.21
C GLY A 44 -25.64 -7.37 11.53
N SER A 45 -24.77 -7.62 10.54
CA SER A 45 -23.31 -7.52 10.70
C SER A 45 -22.81 -6.09 10.47
N SER A 46 -21.65 -5.76 11.03
CA SER A 46 -20.96 -4.51 10.65
C SER A 46 -20.66 -4.56 9.15
N PRO A 47 -20.89 -3.48 8.38
CA PRO A 47 -20.51 -3.44 6.97
C PRO A 47 -19.04 -3.10 6.76
N TRP A 48 -18.30 -2.79 7.84
CA TRP A 48 -16.97 -2.20 7.76
C TRP A 48 -15.88 -3.26 7.83
N SER A 49 -15.16 -3.42 6.71
CA SER A 49 -13.82 -3.99 6.71
C SER A 49 -12.80 -2.93 7.18
N VAL A 50 -11.68 -3.37 7.74
CA VAL A 50 -10.67 -2.48 8.35
C VAL A 50 -9.26 -2.96 8.00
N ILE A 51 -8.35 -2.00 7.83
CA ILE A 51 -6.90 -2.23 7.86
C ILE A 51 -6.29 -1.42 9.01
N ASN A 52 -5.37 -2.03 9.75
CA ASN A 52 -4.55 -1.35 10.76
C ASN A 52 -3.09 -1.63 10.47
N ILE A 53 -2.26 -0.58 10.48
CA ILE A 53 -0.83 -0.66 10.20
C ILE A 53 -0.09 0.15 11.27
N THR A 54 1.03 -0.38 11.75
CA THR A 54 2.00 0.37 12.55
C THR A 54 3.33 0.38 11.81
N ILE A 55 3.81 1.59 11.49
CA ILE A 55 5.03 1.81 10.71
C ILE A 55 6.00 2.73 11.46
N VAL A 56 7.29 2.55 11.24
CA VAL A 56 8.37 3.32 11.88
C VAL A 56 9.37 3.82 10.83
N ASP A 57 9.75 5.09 10.93
CA ASP A 57 10.89 5.67 10.18
C ASP A 57 12.19 5.61 11.02
N PRO A 58 13.16 4.74 10.68
CA PRO A 58 14.43 4.65 11.40
C PRO A 58 15.44 5.74 11.00
N ASN A 59 15.09 6.65 10.10
CA ASN A 59 15.98 7.72 9.60
C ASN A 59 15.83 9.03 10.39
N GLY A 60 14.86 9.12 11.31
CA GLY A 60 14.73 10.25 12.24
C GLY A 60 15.61 10.15 13.48
N MET A 61 15.82 11.29 14.16
CA MET A 61 16.43 11.30 15.50
C MET A 61 15.56 10.59 16.54
N ILE A 62 14.24 10.60 16.34
CA ILE A 62 13.26 9.90 17.19
C ILE A 62 12.47 8.93 16.30
N SER A 63 12.54 7.66 16.66
CA SER A 63 11.85 6.56 15.99
C SER A 63 10.47 6.37 16.63
N ASN A 64 9.48 7.15 16.18
CA ASN A 64 8.10 7.06 16.69
C ASN A 64 7.28 6.09 15.83
N PRO A 65 6.62 5.09 16.43
CA PRO A 65 5.60 4.32 15.73
C PRO A 65 4.43 5.21 15.31
N THR A 66 4.04 5.08 14.05
CA THR A 66 2.90 5.76 13.45
C THR A 66 1.80 4.75 13.17
N ILE A 67 0.58 5.05 13.57
CA ILE A 67 -0.59 4.21 13.36
C ILE A 67 -1.35 4.71 12.14
N CYS A 68 -1.54 3.85 11.15
CA CYS A 68 -2.32 4.12 9.95
C CYS A 68 -3.50 3.16 9.92
N ALA A 69 -4.73 3.69 9.84
CA ALA A 69 -5.92 2.86 9.79
C ALA A 69 -6.97 3.48 8.87
N THR A 70 -7.72 2.63 8.18
CA THR A 70 -8.92 3.05 7.44
C THR A 70 -9.94 1.93 7.41
N LYS A 71 -11.18 2.27 7.05
CA LYS A 71 -12.30 1.36 6.94
C LYS A 71 -13.00 1.53 5.60
N TRP A 72 -13.59 0.45 5.11
CA TRP A 72 -14.34 0.46 3.84
C TRP A 72 -15.48 -0.55 3.88
N THR A 73 -16.41 -0.43 2.93
CA THR A 73 -17.50 -1.40 2.73
C THR A 73 -17.19 -2.32 1.56
N PHE A 74 -17.94 -3.41 1.41
CA PHE A 74 -17.78 -4.32 0.27
C PHE A 74 -18.05 -3.66 -1.09
N GLU A 75 -18.95 -2.67 -1.13
CA GLU A 75 -19.35 -1.96 -2.35
C GLU A 75 -18.31 -0.93 -2.79
N GLU A 76 -17.55 -0.39 -1.83
CA GLU A 76 -16.56 0.66 -2.07
C GLU A 76 -15.19 0.22 -1.56
N PRO A 77 -14.38 -0.48 -2.37
CA PRO A 77 -13.03 -0.85 -1.98
C PRO A 77 -12.19 0.41 -1.65
N PRO A 78 -11.15 0.28 -0.80
CA PRO A 78 -10.38 1.40 -0.28
C PRO A 78 -9.29 1.91 -1.24
N TYR A 79 -9.26 1.40 -2.48
CA TYR A 79 -8.17 1.65 -3.41
C TYR A 79 -8.05 3.12 -3.80
N ASP A 80 -6.80 3.57 -3.97
CA ASP A 80 -6.39 4.92 -4.40
C ASP A 80 -6.84 6.07 -3.49
N LYS A 81 -7.50 5.76 -2.36
CA LYS A 81 -7.89 6.74 -1.33
C LYS A 81 -6.70 7.01 -0.40
N VAL A 82 -6.23 8.25 -0.37
CA VAL A 82 -5.19 8.70 0.56
C VAL A 82 -5.81 8.93 1.94
N ASN A 83 -5.23 8.28 2.95
CA ASN A 83 -5.65 8.35 4.34
C ASN A 83 -4.50 8.90 5.20
N ALA A 84 -4.82 9.83 6.09
CA ALA A 84 -3.86 10.31 7.08
C ALA A 84 -3.59 9.23 8.14
N CYS A 85 -2.34 9.16 8.59
CA CYS A 85 -1.98 8.38 9.76
C CYS A 85 -1.98 9.26 11.03
N SER A 86 -1.71 8.67 12.19
CA SER A 86 -1.54 9.42 13.45
C SER A 86 -0.42 10.44 13.35
N ASP A 87 -0.61 11.62 13.94
CA ASP A 87 0.41 12.67 13.98
C ASP A 87 1.65 12.24 14.75
N ILE A 88 2.83 12.60 14.24
CA ILE A 88 4.11 12.44 14.93
C ILE A 88 4.90 13.75 14.90
N PRO A 89 5.74 14.04 15.91
CA PRO A 89 6.67 15.16 15.83
C PRO A 89 7.62 15.02 14.63
N GLY A 90 7.69 16.06 13.81
CA GLY A 90 8.67 16.16 12.74
C GLY A 90 8.30 15.50 11.42
N GLY A 91 7.06 15.03 11.23
CA GLY A 91 6.60 14.58 9.92
C GLY A 91 5.11 14.25 9.86
N GLN A 92 4.57 14.23 8.64
CA GLN A 92 3.19 13.81 8.39
C GLN A 92 3.19 12.56 7.51
N TRP A 93 2.60 11.50 8.03
CA TRP A 93 2.42 10.25 7.32
C TRP A 93 1.03 10.17 6.68
N SER A 94 0.99 9.61 5.48
CA SER A 94 -0.24 9.14 4.87
C SER A 94 -0.02 7.80 4.18
N PHE A 95 -1.10 7.11 3.88
CA PHE A 95 -1.06 5.87 3.13
C PHE A 95 -2.25 5.74 2.18
N ALA A 96 -2.08 4.95 1.13
CA ALA A 96 -3.15 4.51 0.25
C ALA A 96 -3.03 3.00 0.03
N MET A 97 -4.17 2.31 0.03
CA MET A 97 -4.22 0.94 -0.47
C MET A 97 -4.28 0.99 -1.99
N LEU A 98 -3.57 0.09 -2.65
CA LEU A 98 -3.60 -0.08 -4.10
C LEU A 98 -3.95 -1.54 -4.42
N GLU A 99 -4.50 -1.77 -5.60
CA GLU A 99 -4.66 -3.13 -6.13
C GLU A 99 -3.28 -3.79 -6.30
N SER A 100 -3.23 -5.10 -6.09
CA SER A 100 -2.05 -5.88 -6.48
C SER A 100 -2.11 -6.19 -7.98
N ASP A 101 -0.97 -6.59 -8.55
CA ASP A 101 -0.90 -6.97 -9.97
C ASP A 101 -1.39 -8.41 -10.22
N SER A 102 -2.07 -9.02 -9.24
CA SER A 102 -2.54 -10.40 -9.34
C SER A 102 -3.82 -10.49 -10.15
N ALA A 103 -4.16 -11.70 -10.60
CA ALA A 103 -5.41 -11.92 -11.34
C ALA A 103 -6.68 -11.71 -10.49
N ASN A 104 -6.55 -11.75 -9.16
CA ASN A 104 -7.66 -11.62 -8.21
C ASN A 104 -7.22 -10.77 -7.01
N PRO A 105 -7.02 -9.44 -7.18
CA PRO A 105 -6.65 -8.57 -6.10
C PRO A 105 -7.78 -8.50 -5.07
N SER A 106 -7.42 -8.31 -3.80
CA SER A 106 -8.36 -8.28 -2.68
C SER A 106 -7.85 -7.34 -1.60
N PRO A 107 -8.67 -6.40 -1.11
CA PRO A 107 -8.23 -5.40 -0.13
C PRO A 107 -7.96 -6.00 1.25
N THR A 108 -8.23 -7.30 1.43
CA THR A 108 -8.00 -8.03 2.68
C THR A 108 -6.96 -9.13 2.54
N THR A 109 -6.68 -9.63 1.33
CA THR A 109 -5.83 -10.83 1.14
C THR A 109 -4.74 -10.71 0.10
N ASP A 110 -4.80 -9.75 -0.83
CA ASP A 110 -3.81 -9.55 -1.90
C ASP A 110 -3.88 -8.10 -2.40
N PHE A 111 -3.07 -7.23 -1.82
CA PHE A 111 -3.09 -5.79 -2.07
C PHE A 111 -1.69 -5.20 -1.93
N LYS A 112 -1.55 -3.93 -2.32
CA LYS A 112 -0.36 -3.13 -2.04
C LYS A 112 -0.71 -1.98 -1.09
N VAL A 113 0.28 -1.49 -0.36
CA VAL A 113 0.17 -0.25 0.40
C VAL A 113 1.28 0.69 -0.03
N ARG A 114 0.89 1.90 -0.42
CA ARG A 114 1.80 3.02 -0.65
C ARG A 114 1.77 3.93 0.57
N PHE A 115 2.94 4.21 1.11
CA PHE A 115 3.14 5.16 2.19
C PHE A 115 3.81 6.42 1.67
N GLU A 116 3.43 7.56 2.24
CA GLU A 116 4.06 8.85 2.00
C GLU A 116 4.42 9.49 3.34
N LEU A 117 5.64 10.02 3.44
CA LEU A 117 6.13 10.78 4.60
C LEU A 117 6.60 12.16 4.15
N LYS A 118 5.92 13.21 4.62
CA LYS A 118 6.37 14.60 4.49
C LYS A 118 7.17 15.01 5.71
N LYS A 119 8.44 15.35 5.54
CA LYS A 119 9.34 15.68 6.66
C LYS A 119 10.46 16.60 6.19
N GLY A 120 10.70 17.68 6.93
CA GLY A 120 11.81 18.61 6.64
C GLY A 120 11.73 19.34 5.29
N GLY A 121 10.52 19.46 4.70
CA GLY A 121 10.33 20.03 3.36
C GLY A 121 10.57 19.04 2.22
N GLU A 122 10.87 17.78 2.54
CA GLU A 122 11.02 16.68 1.59
C GLU A 122 9.81 15.74 1.68
N VAL A 123 9.51 15.07 0.57
CA VAL A 123 8.49 14.03 0.49
C VAL A 123 9.17 12.72 0.13
N PHE A 124 8.81 11.67 0.86
CA PHE A 124 9.31 10.31 0.62
C PHE A 124 8.14 9.38 0.36
N GLU A 125 8.33 8.41 -0.51
CA GLU A 125 7.32 7.42 -0.88
C GLU A 125 7.92 6.01 -0.85
N GLY A 126 7.15 5.04 -0.40
CA GLY A 126 7.49 3.62 -0.47
C GLY A 126 6.24 2.78 -0.67
N THR A 127 6.32 1.74 -1.50
CA THR A 127 5.19 0.85 -1.82
C THR A 127 5.58 -0.60 -1.66
N GLU A 128 4.75 -1.37 -0.95
CA GLU A 128 4.97 -2.81 -0.75
C GLU A 128 3.70 -3.63 -0.96
N GLY A 129 3.88 -4.89 -1.33
CA GLY A 129 2.82 -5.88 -1.53
C GLY A 129 2.57 -6.76 -0.30
N PHE A 130 1.30 -7.07 -0.05
CA PHE A 130 0.84 -7.89 1.06
C PHE A 130 -0.14 -8.95 0.57
N LYS A 131 0.22 -10.22 0.79
CA LYS A 131 -0.53 -11.35 0.27
C LYS A 131 -0.57 -12.52 1.24
N VAL A 132 -1.77 -13.07 1.43
CA VAL A 132 -2.00 -14.27 2.24
C VAL A 132 -1.37 -15.48 1.58
N GLY A 133 -0.62 -16.26 2.36
CA GLY A 133 0.20 -17.36 1.88
C GLY A 133 1.66 -16.96 1.72
N ASP A 134 1.92 -15.71 1.34
CA ASP A 134 3.27 -15.18 1.15
C ASP A 134 3.76 -14.49 2.44
N ASN A 135 3.55 -13.18 2.59
CA ASN A 135 3.96 -12.42 3.77
C ASN A 135 2.86 -12.29 4.83
N MET A 136 1.61 -12.59 4.50
CA MET A 136 0.48 -12.59 5.43
C MET A 136 -0.03 -14.00 5.76
N SER A 137 -0.67 -14.15 6.92
CA SER A 137 -1.42 -15.34 7.32
C SER A 137 -2.71 -14.96 8.05
N GLY A 138 -3.59 -15.93 8.25
CA GLY A 138 -4.88 -15.72 8.90
C GLY A 138 -5.90 -16.75 8.47
N LEU A 139 -7.16 -16.50 8.78
CA LEU A 139 -8.24 -17.43 8.47
C LEU A 139 -9.59 -16.73 8.29
N CYS A 140 -10.45 -17.38 7.51
CA CYS A 140 -11.87 -17.09 7.47
C CYS A 140 -12.62 -18.15 8.27
N SER A 141 -13.53 -17.71 9.13
CA SER A 141 -14.50 -18.60 9.76
C SER A 141 -15.54 -19.07 8.74
N ALA A 142 -16.18 -20.22 9.01
CA ALA A 142 -17.32 -20.67 8.20
C ALA A 142 -18.48 -19.66 8.16
N GLY A 143 -18.51 -18.72 9.11
CA GLY A 143 -19.50 -17.66 9.18
C GLY A 143 -19.21 -16.45 8.30
N GLY A 144 -18.10 -16.42 7.55
CA GLY A 144 -17.73 -15.31 6.64
C GLY A 144 -16.87 -14.21 7.28
N VAL A 145 -16.56 -14.30 8.57
CA VAL A 145 -15.60 -13.39 9.21
C VAL A 145 -14.19 -13.79 8.82
N CYS A 146 -13.41 -12.87 8.26
CA CYS A 146 -12.02 -13.09 7.89
C CYS A 146 -11.08 -12.15 8.65
N SER A 147 -9.95 -12.66 9.11
CA SER A 147 -8.88 -11.85 9.70
C SER A 147 -7.54 -12.34 9.23
N PHE A 148 -6.74 -11.41 8.70
CA PHE A 148 -5.40 -11.67 8.21
C PHE A 148 -4.43 -10.64 8.77
N GLY A 149 -3.15 -11.01 8.83
CA GLY A 149 -2.11 -10.10 9.28
C GLY A 149 -0.74 -10.56 8.81
N LEU A 150 0.23 -9.67 8.97
CA LEU A 150 1.64 -9.95 8.73
C LEU A 150 2.07 -11.17 9.56
N LYS A 151 2.81 -12.10 8.94
CA LYS A 151 3.35 -13.25 9.67
C LYS A 151 4.42 -12.80 10.67
N GLU A 152 4.57 -13.54 11.76
CA GLU A 152 5.56 -13.23 12.80
C GLU A 152 6.98 -13.23 12.23
N GLU A 153 7.33 -14.21 11.40
CA GLU A 153 8.63 -14.31 10.74
C GLU A 153 8.94 -13.17 9.76
N ASN A 154 7.92 -12.42 9.34
CA ASN A 154 8.05 -11.27 8.45
C ASN A 154 7.99 -9.94 9.20
N THR A 155 7.99 -9.96 10.54
CA THR A 155 7.89 -8.76 11.38
C THR A 155 9.25 -8.44 12.03
N PRO A 156 9.80 -7.23 11.86
CA PRO A 156 9.27 -6.12 11.08
C PRO A 156 9.43 -6.32 9.56
N PHE A 157 8.45 -5.85 8.79
CA PHE A 157 8.50 -5.91 7.33
C PHE A 157 9.13 -4.62 6.76
N PRO A 158 10.19 -4.72 5.93
CA PRO A 158 10.85 -3.55 5.36
C PRO A 158 10.04 -2.94 4.22
N VAL A 159 9.99 -1.60 4.16
CA VAL A 159 9.45 -0.83 3.05
C VAL A 159 10.58 0.02 2.48
N VAL A 160 10.96 -0.24 1.22
CA VAL A 160 11.98 0.58 0.56
C VAL A 160 11.34 1.89 0.12
N GLN A 161 11.98 3.00 0.50
CA GLN A 161 11.53 4.35 0.21
C GLN A 161 12.43 5.05 -0.81
N ALA A 162 11.86 6.01 -1.52
CA ALA A 162 12.57 6.97 -2.34
C ALA A 162 12.06 8.38 -2.05
N LYS A 163 12.93 9.37 -2.20
CA LYS A 163 12.52 10.77 -2.19
C LYS A 163 11.75 11.05 -3.49
N ILE A 164 10.58 11.69 -3.36
CA ILE A 164 9.78 12.17 -4.48
C ILE A 164 9.76 13.70 -4.43
N GLU A 165 9.92 14.33 -5.59
CA GLU A 165 10.16 15.77 -5.76
C GLU A 165 9.01 16.66 -5.25
#